data_AF-A0A7Z2VW94-F1
#
_entry.id   AF-A0A7Z2VW94-F1
#
_cell.length_a   1.000
_cell.length_b   1.000
_cell.length_c   1.000
_cell.angle_alpha   90.00
_cell.angle_beta   90.00
_cell.angle_gamma   90.00
#
_symmetry.space_group_name_H-M   'P 1'
#
loop_
_entity.id
_entity.type
_entity.pdbx_description
1 polymer ?
#
loop_
_entity_poly.entity_id
_entity_poly.type
_entity_poly.pdbx_seq_one_letter_code
_entity_poly.pdbx_strand_id
1 'polypeptide(L)'
;MSAGPFEFVRDAPLFIVPRTLEQLRAFRAGPKLADLPGANPSAERDRLALELERLADRLLSGIEAHPTKVWVLSQFGKTLEAVQEEDTEAREHVGSELERLMAILGIDSADGVLAYYLGGM
;
A
#
# COMPACT_ATOMS: atom_id res chain seq x y z
N MET A 1 -12.82 -4.58 -23.82
CA MET A 1 -11.98 -3.62 -23.05
C MET A 1 -11.98 -4.15 -21.63
N SER A 2 -10.82 -4.58 -21.12
CA SER A 2 -10.75 -5.00 -19.73
C SER A 2 -10.92 -3.77 -18.85
N ALA A 3 -11.79 -3.86 -17.84
CA ALA A 3 -12.00 -2.78 -16.90
C ALA A 3 -10.67 -2.39 -16.24
N GLY A 4 -10.42 -1.10 -16.08
CA GLY A 4 -9.23 -0.61 -15.38
C GLY A 4 -9.33 -0.87 -13.88
N PRO A 5 -8.21 -0.97 -13.14
CA PRO A 5 -8.24 -1.29 -11.70
C PRO A 5 -9.07 -0.31 -10.86
N PHE A 6 -9.28 0.92 -11.35
CA PHE A 6 -9.99 1.98 -10.63
C PHE A 6 -11.45 2.18 -11.07
N GLU A 7 -11.94 1.42 -12.06
CA GLU A 7 -13.26 1.66 -12.68
C GLU A 7 -14.43 1.54 -11.67
N PHE A 8 -14.30 0.64 -10.70
CA PHE A 8 -15.34 0.36 -9.71
C PHE A 8 -15.05 0.94 -8.32
N VAL A 9 -13.98 1.73 -8.19
CA VAL A 9 -13.61 2.35 -6.91
C VAL A 9 -14.68 3.36 -6.53
N ARG A 10 -15.29 3.14 -5.37
CA ARG A 10 -16.21 4.10 -4.76
C ARG A 10 -15.38 5.08 -3.94
N ASP A 11 -15.12 6.26 -4.52
CA ASP A 11 -14.34 7.27 -3.81
C ASP A 11 -15.06 7.73 -2.53
N ALA A 12 -14.27 7.98 -1.49
CA ALA A 12 -14.74 8.37 -0.18
C ALA A 12 -13.73 9.33 0.47
N PRO A 13 -14.20 10.40 1.13
CA PRO A 13 -13.32 11.27 1.89
C PRO A 13 -12.76 10.51 3.10
N LEU A 14 -11.51 10.80 3.44
CA LEU A 14 -10.80 10.25 4.60
C LEU A 14 -10.68 11.33 5.67
N PHE A 15 -10.89 10.95 6.93
CA PHE A 15 -10.73 11.87 8.04
C PHE A 15 -9.31 11.79 8.60
N ILE A 16 -8.44 12.66 8.11
CA ILE A 16 -7.03 12.69 8.49
C ILE A 16 -6.86 13.50 9.76
N VAL A 17 -6.54 12.82 10.86
CA VAL A 17 -6.25 13.43 12.15
C VAL A 17 -4.73 13.35 12.45
N PRO A 18 -4.20 14.15 13.38
CA PRO A 18 -2.78 14.09 13.75
C PRO A 18 -2.29 12.67 14.08
N ARG A 19 -3.12 11.86 14.75
CA ARG A 19 -2.83 10.46 15.06
C ARG A 19 -2.64 9.59 13.80
N THR A 20 -3.39 9.83 12.74
CA THR A 20 -3.24 9.12 11.46
C THR A 20 -1.84 9.37 10.88
N LEU A 21 -1.39 10.63 10.90
CA LEU A 21 -0.06 11.01 10.42
C LEU A 21 1.05 10.41 11.29
N GLU A 22 0.87 10.37 12.61
CA GLU A 22 1.80 9.69 13.52
C GLU A 22 1.90 8.20 13.22
N GLN A 23 0.78 7.53 12.96
CA GLN A 23 0.76 6.11 12.58
C GLN A 23 1.43 5.86 11.22
N LEU A 24 1.25 6.74 10.24
CA LEU A 24 1.98 6.66 8.97
C LEU A 24 3.50 6.86 9.15
N ARG A 25 3.93 7.80 9.99
CA ARG A 25 5.35 7.98 10.34
C ARG A 25 5.91 6.75 11.06
N ALA A 26 5.12 6.15 11.96
CA ALA A 26 5.50 4.93 12.67
C ALA A 26 5.60 3.72 11.72
N PHE A 27 4.67 3.58 10.76
CA PHE A 27 4.76 2.58 9.70
C PHE A 27 6.05 2.76 8.88
N ARG A 28 6.33 4.00 8.46
CA ARG A 28 7.54 4.33 7.69
C ARG A 28 8.82 3.97 8.44
N ALA A 29 8.92 4.31 9.73
CA ALA A 29 10.11 4.05 10.53
C ALA A 29 10.20 2.61 11.07
N GLY A 30 9.09 1.88 11.04
CA GLY A 30 8.98 0.55 11.61
C GLY A 30 9.51 -0.56 10.69
N PRO A 31 9.66 -1.78 11.25
CA PRO A 31 9.95 -2.97 10.47
C PRO A 31 8.79 -3.28 9.52
N LYS A 32 9.14 -3.78 8.32
CA LYS A 32 8.23 -4.14 7.24
C LYS A 32 8.49 -5.57 6.82
N LEU A 33 7.46 -6.21 6.27
CA LEU A 33 7.52 -7.56 5.71
C LEU A 33 7.95 -8.58 6.74
N ALA A 34 7.61 -8.38 8.03
CA ALA A 34 8.07 -9.25 9.12
C ALA A 34 7.78 -10.73 8.85
N ASP A 35 6.65 -11.00 8.20
CA ASP A 35 6.13 -12.33 7.89
C ASP A 35 6.62 -12.89 6.54
N LEU A 36 7.37 -12.12 5.72
CA LEU A 36 7.96 -12.63 4.47
C LEU A 36 8.97 -13.75 4.81
N PRO A 37 8.82 -14.97 4.28
CA PRO A 37 9.74 -16.05 4.57
C PRO A 37 11.17 -15.81 4.09
N GLY A 38 12.11 -16.62 4.59
CA GLY A 38 13.52 -16.56 4.21
C GLY A 38 14.39 -15.69 5.13
N ALA A 39 15.55 -15.29 4.62
CA ALA A 39 16.55 -14.57 5.40
C ALA A 39 16.08 -13.16 5.77
N ASN A 40 16.40 -12.74 6.99
CA ASN A 40 16.18 -11.38 7.46
C ASN A 40 17.45 -10.90 8.19
N PRO A 41 18.28 -10.04 7.57
CA PRO A 41 18.03 -9.28 6.33
C PRO A 41 18.19 -10.10 5.03
N SER A 42 17.57 -9.64 3.94
CA SER A 42 17.80 -10.12 2.56
C SER A 42 17.68 -8.97 1.56
N ALA A 43 18.37 -9.07 0.41
CA ALA A 43 18.34 -8.03 -0.61
C ALA A 43 16.94 -7.79 -1.20
N GLU A 44 16.11 -8.82 -1.30
CA GLU A 44 14.71 -8.71 -1.72
C GLU A 44 13.89 -7.93 -0.69
N ARG A 45 13.97 -8.33 0.59
CA ARG A 45 13.28 -7.63 1.68
C ARG A 45 13.68 -6.16 1.74
N ASP A 46 14.95 -5.84 1.55
CA ASP A 46 15.43 -4.46 1.52
C ASP A 46 14.85 -3.67 0.34
N ARG A 47 14.77 -4.27 -0.86
CA ARG A 47 14.14 -3.63 -2.04
C ARG A 47 12.65 -3.38 -1.81
N LEU A 48 11.91 -4.39 -1.34
CA LEU A 48 10.47 -4.29 -1.10
C LEU A 48 10.16 -3.29 0.03
N ALA A 49 10.94 -3.31 1.12
CA ALA A 49 10.82 -2.36 2.20
C ALA A 49 11.03 -0.91 1.72
N LEU A 50 11.99 -0.69 0.81
CA LEU A 50 12.23 0.62 0.21
C LEU A 50 11.02 1.10 -0.61
N GLU A 51 10.33 0.23 -1.35
CA GLU A 51 9.11 0.62 -2.07
C GLU A 51 7.95 1.00 -1.13
N LEU A 52 7.81 0.30 -0.01
CA LEU A 52 6.84 0.63 1.04
C LEU A 52 7.18 1.94 1.77
N GLU A 53 8.47 2.25 1.94
CA GLU A 53 8.91 3.54 2.49
C GLU A 53 8.61 4.69 1.54
N ARG A 54 8.88 4.51 0.24
CA ARG A 54 8.52 5.48 -0.80
C ARG A 54 7.02 5.69 -0.87
N LEU A 55 6.22 4.64 -0.68
CA LEU A 55 4.77 4.76 -0.56
C LEU A 55 4.39 5.62 0.65
N ALA A 56 4.92 5.31 1.83
CA ALA A 56 4.64 6.10 3.03
C ALA A 56 5.04 7.57 2.87
N ASP A 57 6.15 7.87 2.19
CA ASP A 57 6.58 9.23 1.87
C ASP A 57 5.58 9.96 0.96
N ARG A 58 5.07 9.28 -0.09
CA ARG A 58 4.03 9.85 -0.95
C ARG A 58 2.76 10.15 -0.17
N LEU A 59 2.32 9.22 0.69
CA LEU A 59 1.13 9.39 1.53
C LEU A 59 1.31 10.57 2.49
N LEU A 60 2.40 10.60 3.26
CA LEU A 60 2.68 11.68 4.22
C LEU A 60 2.75 13.06 3.54
N SER A 61 3.25 13.14 2.31
CA SER A 61 3.41 14.41 1.60
C SER A 61 2.10 14.91 0.96
N GLY A 62 1.13 14.02 0.70
CA GLY A 62 -0.04 14.35 -0.12
C GLY A 62 -1.40 14.14 0.54
N ILE A 63 -1.50 13.33 1.59
CA ILE A 63 -2.80 12.88 2.11
C ILE A 63 -3.63 14.01 2.71
N GLU A 64 -3.00 15.03 3.31
CA GLU A 64 -3.72 16.19 3.86
C GLU A 64 -4.31 17.07 2.74
N ALA A 65 -3.64 17.16 1.58
CA ALA A 65 -4.13 17.89 0.41
C ALA A 65 -5.15 17.09 -0.42
N HIS A 66 -5.07 15.77 -0.36
CA HIS A 66 -5.92 14.85 -1.12
C HIS A 66 -6.44 13.71 -0.23
N PRO A 67 -7.29 14.00 0.77
CA PRO A 67 -7.77 13.01 1.73
C PRO A 67 -8.89 12.19 1.12
N THR A 68 -8.63 11.45 0.04
CA THR A 68 -9.63 10.60 -0.63
C THR A 68 -9.09 9.20 -0.87
N LYS A 69 -10.00 8.24 -0.80
CA LYS A 69 -9.71 6.82 -1.03
C LYS A 69 -9.09 6.59 -2.40
N VAL A 70 -9.65 7.20 -3.46
CA VAL A 70 -9.14 7.00 -4.82
C VAL A 70 -7.69 7.51 -4.95
N TRP A 71 -7.36 8.62 -4.28
CA TRP A 71 -6.00 9.16 -4.30
C TRP A 71 -5.02 8.19 -3.61
N VAL A 72 -5.39 7.65 -2.44
CA VAL A 72 -4.59 6.64 -1.72
C VAL A 72 -4.37 5.40 -2.59
N LEU A 73 -5.45 4.82 -3.13
CA LEU A 73 -5.36 3.61 -3.94
C LEU A 73 -4.54 3.83 -5.22
N SER A 74 -4.53 5.04 -5.78
CA SER A 74 -3.64 5.36 -6.90
C SER A 74 -2.16 5.37 -6.50
N GLN A 75 -1.82 5.71 -5.25
CA GLN A 75 -0.44 5.58 -4.76
C GLN A 75 -0.04 4.13 -4.52
N PHE A 76 -1.01 3.29 -4.13
CA PHE A 76 -0.82 1.85 -3.96
C PHE A 76 -0.57 1.19 -5.32
N GLY A 77 -1.34 1.55 -6.35
CA GLY A 77 -1.13 1.08 -7.72
C GLY A 77 0.31 1.29 -8.21
N LYS A 78 0.88 2.48 -7.97
CA LYS A 78 2.29 2.76 -8.31
C LYS A 78 3.28 1.83 -7.59
N THR A 79 3.01 1.48 -6.34
CA THR A 79 3.86 0.53 -5.60
C THR A 79 3.70 -0.89 -6.15
N LEU A 80 2.47 -1.31 -6.44
CA LEU A 80 2.16 -2.63 -6.97
C LEU A 80 2.76 -2.83 -8.37
N GLU A 81 2.75 -1.81 -9.21
CA GLU A 81 3.45 -1.79 -10.50
C GLU A 81 4.96 -1.90 -10.33
N ALA A 82 5.54 -1.26 -9.32
CA ALA A 82 6.98 -1.31 -9.05
C ALA A 82 7.45 -2.71 -8.60
N VAL A 83 6.57 -3.51 -7.99
CA VAL A 83 6.88 -4.86 -7.50
C VAL A 83 6.27 -5.97 -8.37
N GLN A 84 5.75 -5.64 -9.55
CA GLN A 84 5.00 -6.61 -10.38
C GLN A 84 5.84 -7.82 -10.84
N GLU A 85 7.15 -7.63 -11.00
CA GLU A 85 8.12 -8.65 -11.46
C GLU A 85 8.66 -9.51 -10.31
N GLU A 86 8.35 -9.15 -9.06
CA GLU A 86 8.67 -9.98 -7.90
C GLU A 86 7.74 -11.20 -7.88
N ASP A 87 8.13 -12.27 -7.17
CA ASP A 87 7.32 -13.48 -7.12
C ASP A 87 5.99 -13.28 -6.37
N THR A 88 5.12 -14.28 -6.48
CA THR A 88 3.78 -14.22 -5.88
C THR A 88 3.83 -14.03 -4.36
N GLU A 89 4.75 -14.69 -3.66
CA GLU A 89 4.87 -14.60 -2.20
C GLU A 89 5.29 -13.19 -1.77
N ALA A 90 6.32 -12.65 -2.42
CA ALA A 90 6.77 -11.26 -2.21
C ALA A 90 5.64 -10.24 -2.43
N ARG A 91 4.86 -10.41 -3.50
CA ARG A 91 3.74 -9.53 -3.84
C ARG A 91 2.59 -9.63 -2.83
N GLU A 92 2.26 -10.83 -2.39
CA GLU A 92 1.23 -11.06 -1.35
C GLU A 92 1.61 -10.37 -0.04
N HIS A 93 2.88 -10.49 0.39
CA HIS A 93 3.36 -9.81 1.59
C HIS A 93 3.39 -8.28 1.47
N VAL A 94 3.70 -7.75 0.29
CA VAL A 94 3.50 -6.31 0.02
C VAL A 94 2.01 -5.97 0.17
N GLY A 95 1.11 -6.80 -0.37
CA GLY A 95 -0.34 -6.70 -0.19
C GLY A 95 -0.75 -6.59 1.29
N SER A 96 -0.22 -7.44 2.16
CA SER A 96 -0.51 -7.39 3.60
C SER A 96 -0.07 -6.07 4.25
N GLU A 97 1.06 -5.50 3.83
CA GLU A 97 1.49 -4.18 4.32
C GLU A 97 0.60 -3.03 3.79
N LEU A 98 0.05 -3.17 2.58
CA LEU A 98 -0.94 -2.23 2.04
C LEU A 98 -2.26 -2.29 2.81
N GLU A 99 -2.71 -3.47 3.21
CA GLU A 99 -3.88 -3.65 4.08
C GLU A 99 -3.66 -3.02 5.46
N ARG A 100 -2.46 -3.14 6.00
CA ARG A 100 -2.08 -2.44 7.24
C ARG A 100 -2.14 -0.92 7.10
N LEU A 101 -1.70 -0.37 5.97
CA LEU A 101 -1.83 1.06 5.66
C LEU A 101 -3.30 1.48 5.50
N MET A 102 -4.14 0.65 4.88
CA MET A 102 -5.58 0.89 4.79
C MET A 102 -6.22 0.98 6.18
N ALA A 103 -5.86 0.08 7.10
CA ALA A 103 -6.33 0.14 8.48
C ALA A 103 -5.93 1.45 9.19
N ILE A 104 -4.71 1.96 8.95
CA ILE A 104 -4.26 3.26 9.48
C ILE A 104 -5.10 4.41 8.91
N LEU A 105 -5.43 4.35 7.62
CA LEU A 105 -6.14 5.40 6.88
C LEU A 105 -7.67 5.31 7.02
N GLY A 106 -8.20 4.27 7.68
CA GLY A 106 -9.63 4.02 7.81
C GLY A 106 -10.30 3.61 6.50
N ILE A 107 -9.60 2.85 5.66
CA ILE A 107 -10.13 2.33 4.39
C ILE A 107 -10.51 0.86 4.59
N ASP A 108 -11.80 0.54 4.47
CA ASP A 108 -12.29 -0.82 4.71
C ASP A 108 -12.13 -1.78 3.52
N SER A 109 -12.01 -1.24 2.30
CA SER A 109 -11.99 -2.02 1.06
C SER A 109 -11.14 -1.33 0.02
N ALA A 110 -10.36 -2.09 -0.75
CA ALA A 110 -9.64 -1.58 -1.93
C ALA A 110 -10.47 -1.63 -3.22
N ASP A 111 -11.74 -2.03 -3.14
CA ASP A 111 -12.69 -2.15 -4.26
C ASP A 111 -12.12 -2.94 -5.46
N GLY A 112 -11.41 -4.02 -5.16
CA GLY A 112 -10.80 -4.90 -6.18
C GLY A 112 -9.46 -4.42 -6.73
N VAL A 113 -8.96 -3.23 -6.36
CA VAL A 113 -7.64 -2.73 -6.83
C VAL A 113 -6.52 -3.70 -6.42
N LEU A 114 -6.44 -4.10 -5.15
CA LEU A 114 -5.41 -5.03 -4.70
C LEU A 114 -5.53 -6.38 -5.42
N ALA A 115 -6.75 -6.92 -5.53
CA ALA A 115 -7.01 -8.18 -6.22
C ALA A 115 -6.58 -8.14 -7.70
N TYR A 116 -6.83 -7.03 -8.39
CA TYR A 116 -6.41 -6.83 -9.78
C TYR A 116 -4.89 -6.96 -9.93
N TYR A 117 -4.12 -6.31 -9.06
CA TYR A 117 -2.66 -6.33 -9.14
C TYR A 117 -2.05 -7.60 -8.56
N LEU A 118 -2.67 -8.27 -7.59
CA LEU A 118 -2.13 -9.47 -6.95
C LEU A 118 -2.54 -10.77 -7.64
N GLY A 119 -3.37 -10.70 -8.69
CA GLY A 119 -3.72 -11.86 -9.51
C GLY A 119 -5.01 -12.57 -9.11
N GLY A 120 -5.83 -11.94 -8.27
CA GLY A 120 -7.11 -12.46 -7.78
C GLY A 120 -6.94 -13.65 -6.83
N MET A 121 -7.01 -13.40 -5.53
CA MET A 121 -7.29 -14.45 -4.53
C MET A 121 -8.73 -14.96 -4.68
#